data_AF-A0A1K1PBM7-F1
#
_entry.id   AF-A0A1K1PBM7-F1
#
_cell.length_a   1.000
_cell.length_b   1.000
_cell.length_c   1.000
_cell.angle_alpha   90.00
_cell.angle_beta   90.00
_cell.angle_gamma   90.00
#
_symmetry.space_group_name_H-M   'P 1'
#
loop_
_entity.id
_entity.type
_entity.pdbx_description
1 polymer ?
#
loop_
_entity_poly.entity_id
_entity_poly.type
_entity_poly.pdbx_seq_one_letter_code
_entity_poly.pdbx_strand_id
1 'polypeptide(L)'
;MPKVTREDIPNWFQRKTGFNVDVEELKKAAELDRIACADEPMKMMRDLWGITPRDCEKILGAPSRTVEMWFHKEASRPPSWVVRLIVEKCADMHERRLEREKKRQK
;
A
#
# COMPACT_ATOMS: atom_id res chain seq x y z
N MET A 1 3.69 0.61 37.56
CA MET A 1 3.33 -0.11 36.32
C MET A 1 4.45 0.09 35.31
N PRO A 2 4.94 -0.94 34.62
CA PRO A 2 5.96 -0.76 33.58
C PRO A 2 5.42 0.16 32.48
N LYS A 3 6.24 1.08 31.99
CA LYS A 3 5.89 1.97 30.88
C LYS A 3 5.80 1.13 29.61
N VAL A 4 4.58 0.98 29.07
CA VAL A 4 4.36 0.40 27.74
C VAL A 4 4.83 1.43 26.72
N THR A 5 5.82 1.08 25.89
CA THR A 5 6.26 1.94 24.79
C THR A 5 5.39 1.72 23.56
N ARG A 6 5.48 2.61 22.55
CA ARG A 6 4.68 2.49 21.31
C ARG A 6 4.90 1.14 20.59
N GLU A 7 6.09 0.58 20.70
CA GLU A 7 6.47 -0.71 20.11
C GLU A 7 5.89 -1.89 20.90
N ASP A 8 5.60 -1.71 22.20
CA ASP A 8 5.01 -2.74 23.06
C ASP A 8 3.48 -2.80 22.96
N ILE A 9 2.82 -1.76 22.42
CA ILE A 9 1.35 -1.65 22.37
C ILE A 9 0.70 -2.86 21.68
N PRO A 10 1.16 -3.35 20.51
CA PRO A 10 0.54 -4.49 19.85
C PRO A 10 0.59 -5.76 20.71
N ASN A 11 1.76 -6.06 21.27
CA ASN A 11 1.95 -7.22 22.14
C ASN A 11 1.15 -7.12 23.44
N TRP A 12 1.08 -5.92 24.03
CA TRP A 12 0.25 -5.65 25.20
C TRP A 12 -1.23 -5.82 24.89
N PHE A 13 -1.70 -5.28 23.77
CA PHE A 13 -3.10 -5.33 23.35
C PHE A 13 -3.57 -6.76 23.10
N GLN A 14 -2.78 -7.56 22.39
CA GLN A 14 -3.06 -8.98 22.18
C GLN A 14 -3.15 -9.75 23.50
N ARG A 15 -2.20 -9.56 24.41
CA ARG A 15 -2.22 -10.17 25.75
C ARG A 15 -3.43 -9.76 26.58
N LYS A 16 -3.95 -8.55 26.40
CA LYS A 16 -5.11 -8.03 27.14
C LYS A 16 -6.45 -8.43 26.55
N THR A 17 -6.54 -8.58 25.23
CA THR A 17 -7.80 -8.83 24.52
C THR A 17 -7.97 -10.28 24.09
N GLY A 18 -6.89 -11.08 24.06
CA GLY A 18 -6.91 -12.44 23.52
C GLY A 18 -6.98 -12.52 22.00
N PHE A 19 -6.94 -11.37 21.30
CA PHE A 19 -6.91 -11.33 19.85
C PHE A 19 -5.55 -11.84 19.35
N ASN A 20 -5.56 -12.93 18.59
CA ASN A 20 -4.39 -13.40 17.84
C ASN A 20 -4.41 -12.73 16.47
N VAL A 21 -3.75 -11.58 16.35
CA VAL A 21 -3.69 -10.82 15.09
C VAL A 21 -2.23 -10.68 14.69
N ASP A 22 -1.91 -10.93 13.44
CA ASP A 22 -0.55 -10.71 12.94
C ASP A 22 -0.28 -9.20 12.88
N VAL A 23 0.73 -8.75 13.64
CA VAL A 23 1.11 -7.34 13.72
C VAL A 23 1.66 -6.84 12.38
N GLU A 24 2.36 -7.69 11.63
CA GLU A 24 2.89 -7.33 10.31
C GLU A 24 1.75 -7.21 9.30
N GLU A 25 0.74 -8.07 9.37
CA GLU A 25 -0.48 -7.95 8.55
C GLU A 25 -1.23 -6.64 8.87
N LEU A 26 -1.34 -6.27 10.14
CA LEU A 26 -1.96 -4.99 10.54
C LEU A 26 -1.17 -3.78 10.04
N LYS A 27 0.16 -3.81 10.13
CA LYS A 27 1.01 -2.72 9.62
C LYS A 27 0.83 -2.57 8.11
N LYS A 28 0.80 -3.67 7.38
CA LYS A 28 0.54 -3.69 5.94
C LYS A 28 -0.84 -3.10 5.65
N ALA A 29 -1.89 -3.58 6.32
CA ALA A 29 -3.24 -3.05 6.15
C ALA A 29 -3.30 -1.53 6.42
N ALA A 30 -2.64 -1.06 7.48
CA ALA A 30 -2.58 0.37 7.81
C ALA A 30 -1.82 1.19 6.76
N GLU A 31 -0.76 0.65 6.16
CA GLU A 31 -0.05 1.29 5.06
C GLU A 31 -0.94 1.40 3.81
N LEU A 32 -1.64 0.32 3.44
CA LEU A 32 -2.57 0.32 2.30
C LEU A 32 -3.69 1.33 2.51
N ASP A 33 -4.28 1.36 3.71
CA ASP A 33 -5.33 2.34 4.05
C ASP A 33 -4.82 3.77 4.02
N ARG A 34 -3.60 4.01 4.53
CA ARG A 34 -2.97 5.34 4.47
C ARG A 34 -2.82 5.81 3.03
N ILE A 35 -2.38 4.95 2.13
CA ILE A 35 -2.21 5.27 0.72
C ILE A 35 -3.58 5.51 0.06
N ALA A 36 -4.55 4.62 0.27
CA ALA A 36 -5.86 4.72 -0.35
C ALA A 36 -6.63 5.99 0.07
N CYS A 37 -6.45 6.41 1.32
CA CYS A 37 -7.07 7.61 1.88
C CYS A 37 -6.32 8.91 1.56
N ALA A 38 -5.11 8.86 1.00
CA ALA A 38 -4.35 10.06 0.65
C ALA A 38 -5.06 10.92 -0.42
N ASP A 39 -4.74 12.21 -0.44
CA ASP A 39 -5.23 13.14 -1.47
C ASP A 39 -4.64 12.80 -2.85
N GLU A 40 -3.36 12.42 -2.88
CA GLU A 40 -2.61 12.03 -4.08
C GLU A 40 -2.13 10.57 -3.98
N PRO A 41 -3.02 9.56 -4.00
CA PRO A 41 -2.67 8.15 -3.74
C PRO A 41 -1.67 7.61 -4.76
N MET A 42 -1.82 7.99 -6.03
CA MET A 42 -0.95 7.53 -7.11
C MET A 42 0.48 8.07 -6.96
N LYS A 43 0.62 9.33 -6.54
CA LYS A 43 1.92 9.93 -6.24
C LYS A 43 2.56 9.25 -5.03
N MET A 44 1.79 8.99 -3.98
CA MET A 44 2.30 8.28 -2.81
C MET A 44 2.80 6.87 -3.16
N MET A 45 2.09 6.10 -4.00
CA MET A 45 2.57 4.80 -4.49
C MET A 45 3.83 4.92 -5.36
N ARG A 46 3.97 5.99 -6.14
CA ARG A 46 5.20 6.24 -6.90
C ARG A 46 6.38 6.47 -5.96
N ASP A 47 6.20 7.31 -4.96
CA ASP A 47 7.26 7.72 -4.05
C ASP A 47 7.68 6.56 -3.12
N LEU A 48 6.71 5.78 -2.63
CA LEU A 48 6.98 4.66 -1.71
C LEU A 48 7.45 3.39 -2.42
N TRP A 49 6.83 3.04 -3.55
CA TRP A 49 7.00 1.71 -4.17
C TRP A 49 7.57 1.77 -5.58
N GLY A 50 7.85 2.96 -6.13
CA GLY A 50 8.35 3.13 -7.49
C GLY A 50 7.33 2.75 -8.57
N ILE A 51 6.03 2.85 -8.28
CA ILE A 51 4.96 2.51 -9.22
C ILE A 51 4.82 3.60 -10.28
N THR A 52 4.86 3.19 -11.55
CA THR A 52 4.71 4.09 -12.69
C THR A 52 3.32 3.99 -13.33
N PRO A 53 2.89 4.99 -14.12
CA PRO A 53 1.65 4.89 -14.91
C PRO A 53 1.59 3.63 -15.78
N ARG A 54 2.73 3.26 -16.38
CA ARG A 54 2.84 2.06 -17.23
C ARG A 54 2.64 0.76 -16.45
N ASP A 55 2.99 0.73 -15.17
CA ASP A 55 2.71 -0.43 -14.31
C ASP A 55 1.21 -0.55 -14.06
N CYS A 56 0.55 0.56 -13.73
CA CYS A 56 -0.90 0.60 -13.54
C CYS A 56 -1.67 0.25 -14.83
N GLU A 57 -1.20 0.69 -16.00
CA GLU A 57 -1.74 0.29 -17.31
C GLU A 57 -1.73 -1.24 -17.46
N LYS A 58 -0.59 -1.89 -17.19
CA LYS A 58 -0.45 -3.35 -17.30
C LYS A 58 -1.29 -4.11 -16.27
N ILE A 59 -1.36 -3.60 -15.04
CA ILE A 59 -2.07 -4.26 -13.94
C ILE A 59 -3.59 -4.17 -14.13
N LEU A 60 -4.08 -3.01 -14.57
CA LEU A 60 -5.50 -2.70 -14.60
C LEU A 60 -6.13 -2.93 -15.98
N GLY A 61 -5.31 -3.01 -17.04
CA GLY A 61 -5.80 -3.02 -18.42
C GLY A 61 -6.48 -1.70 -18.80
N ALA A 62 -6.20 -0.62 -18.09
CA ALA A 62 -6.80 0.69 -18.29
C ALA A 62 -6.05 1.47 -19.39
N PRO A 63 -6.74 2.35 -20.16
CA PRO A 63 -6.08 3.17 -21.16
C PRO A 63 -4.98 4.05 -20.55
N SER A 64 -3.82 4.13 -21.21
CA SER A 64 -2.65 4.91 -20.75
C SER A 64 -3.03 6.35 -20.36
N ARG A 65 -3.80 7.06 -21.21
CA ARG A 65 -4.26 8.42 -20.94
C ARG A 65 -5.01 8.55 -19.61
N THR A 66 -5.89 7.60 -19.30
CA THR A 66 -6.67 7.59 -18.05
C THR A 66 -5.76 7.43 -16.85
N VAL A 67 -4.80 6.51 -16.95
CA VAL A 67 -3.85 6.25 -15.87
C VAL A 67 -2.92 7.45 -15.66
N GLU A 68 -2.39 8.03 -16.73
CA GLU A 68 -1.56 9.24 -16.67
C GLU A 68 -2.30 10.37 -15.95
N MET A 69 -3.58 10.60 -16.27
CA MET A 69 -4.39 11.61 -15.60
C MET A 69 -4.49 11.42 -14.09
N TRP A 70 -4.47 10.18 -13.58
CA TRP A 70 -4.51 9.92 -12.14
C TRP A 70 -3.21 10.27 -11.41
N PHE A 71 -2.08 10.33 -12.13
CA PHE A 71 -0.79 10.71 -11.58
C PHE A 71 -0.48 12.21 -11.73
N HIS A 72 -1.28 12.95 -12.51
CA HIS A 72 -1.12 14.38 -12.71
C HIS A 72 -2.20 15.17 -11.95
N LYS A 73 -1.82 16.36 -11.48
CA LYS A 73 -2.51 17.10 -10.40
C LYS A 73 -3.91 17.64 -10.72
N GLU A 74 -4.44 17.47 -11.93
CA GLU A 74 -5.53 18.34 -12.40
C GLU A 74 -6.87 17.70 -12.80
N ALA A 75 -7.05 16.37 -12.91
CA ALA A 75 -8.27 15.94 -13.63
C ALA A 75 -9.11 14.76 -13.10
N SER A 76 -8.63 13.81 -12.33
CA SER A 76 -9.56 12.84 -11.71
C SER A 76 -8.86 11.98 -10.67
N ARG A 77 -9.12 12.24 -9.39
CA ARG A 77 -8.95 11.17 -8.41
C ARG A 77 -9.89 10.03 -8.85
N PRO A 78 -9.42 8.79 -9.00
CA PRO A 78 -10.31 7.67 -9.26
C PRO A 78 -11.35 7.57 -8.14
N PRO A 79 -12.53 6.99 -8.40
CA PRO A 79 -13.45 6.65 -7.32
C PRO A 79 -12.74 5.89 -6.19
N SER A 80 -13.13 6.11 -4.94
CA SER A 80 -12.43 5.57 -3.77
C SER A 80 -12.28 4.04 -3.80
N TRP A 81 -13.29 3.32 -4.30
CA TRP A 81 -13.21 1.86 -4.48
C TRP A 81 -12.20 1.45 -5.57
N VAL A 82 -12.04 2.26 -6.62
CA VAL A 82 -11.01 2.05 -7.64
C VAL A 82 -9.63 2.27 -7.03
N VAL A 83 -9.46 3.32 -6.23
CA VAL A 83 -8.18 3.57 -5.54
C VAL A 83 -7.79 2.38 -4.67
N ARG A 84 -8.72 1.80 -3.89
CA ARG A 84 -8.44 0.60 -3.09
C ARG A 84 -7.96 -0.57 -3.94
N LEU A 85 -8.67 -0.87 -5.04
CA LEU A 85 -8.26 -1.93 -5.97
C LEU A 85 -6.87 -1.69 -6.56
N ILE A 86 -6.57 -0.44 -6.95
CA ILE A 86 -5.25 -0.07 -7.48
C ILE A 86 -4.17 -0.32 -6.43
N VAL A 87 -4.38 0.15 -5.20
CA VAL A 87 -3.43 0.05 -4.09
C VAL A 87 -3.13 -1.42 -3.77
N GLU A 88 -4.15 -2.26 -3.64
CA GLU A 88 -3.99 -3.71 -3.40
C GLU A 88 -3.18 -4.40 -4.51
N LYS A 89 -3.50 -4.12 -5.77
CA LYS A 89 -2.78 -4.73 -6.90
C LYS A 89 -1.35 -4.23 -7.04
N CYS A 90 -1.11 -2.95 -6.75
CA CYS A 90 0.24 -2.38 -6.76
C CYS A 90 1.08 -2.94 -5.61
N ALA A 91 0.49 -3.17 -4.44
CA ALA A 91 1.15 -3.79 -3.30
C ALA A 91 1.61 -5.23 -3.63
N ASP A 92 0.74 -6.07 -4.21
CA ASP A 92 1.10 -7.43 -4.64
C ASP A 92 2.24 -7.40 -5.68
N MET A 93 2.21 -6.45 -6.63
CA MET A 93 3.33 -6.29 -7.57
C MET A 93 4.62 -5.88 -6.84
N HIS A 94 4.56 -4.94 -5.89
CA HIS A 94 5.71 -4.47 -5.14
C HIS A 94 6.36 -5.60 -4.33
N GLU A 95 5.56 -6.41 -3.64
CA GLU A 95 6.05 -7.57 -2.89
C GLU A 95 6.77 -8.59 -3.80
N ARG A 96 6.17 -8.90 -4.96
CA ARG A 96 6.80 -9.79 -5.94
C ARG A 96 8.12 -9.23 -6.47
N ARG A 97 8.27 -7.90 -6.61
CA ARG A 97 9.54 -7.26 -6.99
C ARG A 97 10.58 -7.46 -5.89
N LEU A 98 10.23 -7.18 -4.64
CA LEU A 98 11.12 -7.36 -3.48
C LEU A 98 11.58 -8.82 -3.34
N GLU A 99 10.68 -9.79 -3.52
CA GLU A 99 11.04 -11.21 -3.48
C GLU A 99 12.04 -11.60 -4.57
N ARG A 100 11.87 -11.08 -5.79
CA ARG A 100 12.78 -11.33 -6.91
C ARG A 100 14.16 -10.73 -6.65
N GLU A 101 14.22 -9.53 -6.08
CA GLU A 101 15.49 -8.89 -5.71
C GLU A 101 16.22 -9.66 -4.62
N LYS A 102 15.50 -10.11 -3.58
CA LYS A 102 16.06 -10.98 -2.52
C LYS A 102 16.63 -12.29 -3.09
N LYS A 103 15.96 -12.88 -4.09
CA LYS A 103 16.43 -14.10 -4.76
C LYS A 103 17.67 -13.88 -5.63
N ARG A 104 17.86 -12.68 -6.19
CA ARG A 104 19.02 -12.32 -7.03
C ARG A 104 20.28 -12.01 -6.23
N GLN A 105 20.12 -11.67 -4.96
CA GLN A 105 21.22 -11.35 -4.03
C GLN A 105 21.71 -12.57 -3.23
N LYS A 106 21.02 -13.71 -3.33
CA LYS A 106 21.42 -15.01 -2.79
C LYS A 106 22.13 -15.82 -3.85
#